data_AF-A0A6G1ETV4-F1
#
_entry.id   AF-A0A6G1ETV4-F1
#
_cell.length_a   1.000
_cell.length_b   1.000
_cell.length_c   1.000
_cell.angle_alpha   90.00
_cell.angle_beta   90.00
_cell.angle_gamma   90.00
#
_symmetry.space_group_name_H-M   'P 1'
#
loop_
_entity.id
_entity.type
_entity.pdbx_description
1 polymer ?
#
loop_
_entity_poly.entity_id
_entity_poly.type
_entity_poly.pdbx_seq_one_letter_code
_entity_poly.pdbx_strand_id
1 'polypeptide(L)'
;MAGGEPPETETEAGRRAALLRKITEEGGFAFVASAEKAAGGDLRAAEAAREMAWEQLHSGPWSEVGAAWRDAYALACLHVARLRQKVAADRRAALQALDMGLIMGGNLLRADLEAAVARIVTAEPGDGGDAEDVDEEDRRWMEGLDRNRDIADVRSLLPL
;
A
#
# COMPACT_ATOMS: atom_id res chain seq x y z
N MET A 1 -24.15 -15.12 -29.21
CA MET A 1 -23.94 -14.30 -28.00
C MET A 1 -23.35 -15.19 -26.92
N ALA A 2 -22.05 -15.49 -27.01
CA ALA A 2 -21.35 -16.23 -25.95
C ALA A 2 -20.72 -15.18 -25.02
N GLY A 3 -21.40 -14.89 -23.92
CA GLY A 3 -20.80 -14.17 -22.80
C GLY A 3 -19.83 -15.13 -22.13
N GLY A 4 -18.56 -15.10 -22.55
CA GLY A 4 -17.49 -15.75 -21.83
C GLY A 4 -17.23 -14.95 -20.57
N GLU A 5 -17.54 -15.52 -19.42
CA GLU A 5 -17.04 -15.03 -18.13
C GLU A 5 -15.51 -15.01 -18.23
N PRO A 6 -14.83 -13.89 -17.91
CA PRO A 6 -13.38 -13.85 -17.96
C PRO A 6 -12.83 -14.93 -17.03
N PRO A 7 -11.73 -15.60 -17.41
CA PRO A 7 -11.15 -16.66 -16.60
C PRO A 7 -10.89 -16.13 -15.19
N GLU A 8 -11.26 -16.89 -14.16
CA GLU A 8 -11.20 -16.52 -12.73
C GLU A 8 -9.84 -15.93 -12.28
N THR A 9 -8.79 -16.18 -13.07
CA THR A 9 -7.43 -15.62 -12.95
C THR A 9 -7.34 -14.08 -13.12
N GLU A 10 -8.29 -13.40 -13.75
CA GLU A 10 -8.27 -11.94 -13.87
C GLU A 10 -8.79 -11.22 -12.61
N THR A 11 -9.64 -11.88 -11.82
CA THR A 11 -10.22 -11.27 -10.62
C THR A 11 -9.16 -11.07 -9.54
N GLU A 12 -9.29 -10.01 -8.73
CA GLU A 12 -8.42 -9.78 -7.57
C GLU A 12 -8.42 -10.99 -6.62
N ALA A 13 -9.59 -11.60 -6.40
CA ALA A 13 -9.74 -12.79 -5.57
C ALA A 13 -8.96 -13.99 -6.12
N GLY A 14 -9.00 -14.23 -7.43
CA GLY A 14 -8.22 -15.27 -8.10
C GLY A 14 -6.71 -15.02 -8.01
N ARG A 15 -6.27 -13.78 -8.26
CA ARG A 15 -4.87 -13.36 -8.10
C ARG A 15 -4.39 -13.54 -6.65
N ARG A 16 -5.21 -13.15 -5.67
CA ARG A 16 -4.94 -13.37 -4.24
C ARG A 16 -4.81 -14.86 -3.91
N ALA A 17 -5.75 -15.70 -4.34
CA ALA A 17 -5.71 -17.13 -4.05
C ALA A 17 -4.43 -17.79 -4.63
N ALA A 18 -4.07 -17.43 -5.86
CA ALA A 18 -2.83 -17.91 -6.49
C ALA A 18 -1.58 -17.44 -5.74
N LEU A 19 -1.56 -16.19 -5.26
CA LEU A 19 -0.49 -15.64 -4.45
C LEU A 19 -0.35 -16.37 -3.10
N LEU A 20 -1.44 -16.56 -2.37
CA LEU A 20 -1.42 -17.24 -1.07
C LEU A 20 -0.92 -18.68 -1.17
N ARG A 21 -1.26 -19.38 -2.26
CA ARG A 21 -0.71 -20.71 -2.56
C ARG A 21 0.81 -20.67 -2.74
N LYS A 22 1.34 -19.72 -3.53
CA LYS A 22 2.79 -19.57 -3.70
C LYS A 22 3.50 -19.26 -2.38
N ILE A 23 2.95 -18.35 -1.57
CA ILE A 23 3.52 -18.03 -0.26
C ILE A 23 3.52 -19.25 0.67
N THR A 24 2.49 -20.10 0.58
CA THR A 24 2.44 -21.37 1.32
C THR A 24 3.56 -22.32 0.90
N GLU A 25 3.83 -22.44 -0.41
CA GLU A 25 4.93 -23.25 -0.96
C GLU A 25 6.31 -22.76 -0.49
N GLU A 26 6.46 -21.45 -0.25
CA GLU A 26 7.67 -20.84 0.32
C GLU A 26 7.73 -20.89 1.87
N GLY A 27 6.75 -21.51 2.53
CA GLY A 27 6.71 -21.66 3.99
C GLY A 27 6.07 -20.50 4.76
N GLY A 28 5.43 -19.54 4.07
CA GLY A 28 4.79 -18.35 4.67
C GLY A 28 3.42 -18.61 5.32
N PHE A 29 3.23 -19.74 6.00
CA PHE A 29 1.93 -20.14 6.57
C PHE A 29 1.33 -19.10 7.53
N ALA A 30 2.16 -18.46 8.36
CA ALA A 30 1.73 -17.41 9.29
C ALA A 30 1.21 -16.16 8.56
N PHE A 31 1.86 -15.78 7.46
CA PHE A 31 1.39 -14.71 6.57
C PHE A 31 0.02 -15.08 5.99
N VAL A 32 -0.14 -16.28 5.44
CA VAL A 32 -1.39 -16.71 4.80
C VAL A 32 -2.55 -16.68 5.78
N ALA A 33 -2.38 -17.24 6.98
CA ALA A 33 -3.40 -17.20 8.03
C ALA A 33 -3.79 -15.77 8.44
N SER A 34 -2.81 -14.85 8.47
CA SER A 34 -3.06 -13.45 8.79
C SER A 34 -3.75 -12.70 7.65
N ALA A 35 -3.37 -12.98 6.40
CA ALA A 35 -4.01 -12.41 5.21
C ALA A 35 -5.47 -12.87 5.06
N GLU A 36 -5.79 -14.13 5.40
CA GLU A 36 -7.16 -14.63 5.40
C GLU A 36 -8.03 -13.94 6.45
N LYS A 37 -7.52 -13.74 7.68
CA LYS A 37 -8.21 -12.96 8.71
C LYS A 37 -8.39 -11.50 8.30
N ALA A 38 -7.37 -10.90 7.67
CA ALA A 38 -7.44 -9.56 7.12
C ALA A 38 -8.54 -9.42 6.05
N ALA A 39 -8.67 -10.42 5.17
CA ALA A 39 -9.76 -10.48 4.19
C ALA A 39 -11.14 -10.59 4.86
N GLY A 40 -11.21 -11.21 6.05
CA GLY A 40 -12.40 -11.24 6.91
C GLY A 40 -12.69 -9.96 7.68
N GLY A 41 -11.82 -8.94 7.60
CA GLY A 41 -12.03 -7.64 8.22
C GLY A 41 -11.17 -7.34 9.45
N ASP A 42 -10.21 -8.20 9.80
CA ASP A 42 -9.35 -8.01 10.97
C ASP A 42 -8.17 -7.08 10.66
N LEU A 43 -8.20 -5.86 11.22
CA LEU A 43 -7.14 -4.86 11.02
C LEU A 43 -5.81 -5.30 11.63
N ARG A 44 -5.82 -5.92 12.81
CA ARG A 44 -4.57 -6.37 13.46
C ARG A 44 -3.92 -7.47 12.65
N ALA A 45 -4.71 -8.37 12.06
CA ALA A 45 -4.20 -9.39 11.16
C ALA A 45 -3.63 -8.78 9.86
N ALA A 46 -4.25 -7.71 9.33
CA ALA A 46 -3.74 -7.00 8.17
C ALA A 46 -2.37 -6.34 8.46
N GLU A 47 -2.23 -5.70 9.62
CA GLU A 47 -0.96 -5.10 10.06
C GLU A 47 0.10 -6.17 10.30
N ALA A 48 -0.23 -7.26 10.99
CA ALA A 48 0.68 -8.38 11.18
C ALA A 48 1.15 -8.99 9.84
N ALA A 49 0.24 -9.16 8.87
CA ALA A 49 0.59 -9.60 7.53
C ALA A 49 1.56 -8.63 6.83
N ARG A 50 1.36 -7.31 7.00
CA ARG A 50 2.23 -6.28 6.43
C ARG A 50 3.63 -6.34 7.04
N GLU A 51 3.75 -6.43 8.36
CA GLU A 51 5.04 -6.50 9.04
C GLU A 51 5.80 -7.79 8.70
N MET A 52 5.13 -8.95 8.68
CA MET A 52 5.78 -10.20 8.25
C MET A 52 6.28 -10.12 6.81
N ALA A 53 5.47 -9.57 5.90
CA ALA A 53 5.93 -9.36 4.53
C ALA A 53 7.12 -8.40 4.49
N TRP A 54 7.06 -7.27 5.23
CA TRP A 54 8.13 -6.29 5.34
C TRP A 54 9.47 -6.92 5.74
N GLU A 55 9.47 -7.77 6.78
CA GLU A 55 10.66 -8.51 7.23
C GLU A 55 11.25 -9.35 6.10
N GLN A 56 10.40 -10.00 5.30
CA GLN A 56 10.83 -10.80 4.14
C GLN A 56 11.40 -9.95 3.00
N LEU A 57 10.94 -8.71 2.78
CA LEU A 57 11.58 -7.81 1.81
C LEU A 57 12.93 -7.27 2.29
N HIS A 58 13.18 -7.28 3.60
CA HIS A 58 14.39 -6.73 4.22
C HIS A 58 15.37 -7.81 4.70
N SER A 59 15.14 -9.08 4.35
CA SER A 59 16.03 -10.17 4.72
C SER A 59 17.30 -10.27 3.86
N GLY A 60 17.42 -9.49 2.78
CA GLY A 60 18.55 -9.53 1.86
C GLY A 60 18.50 -8.43 0.80
N PRO A 61 19.46 -8.43 -0.16
CA PRO A 61 19.46 -7.49 -1.27
C PRO A 61 18.15 -7.55 -2.05
N TRP A 62 17.66 -6.39 -2.52
CA TRP A 62 16.36 -6.32 -3.21
C TRP A 62 16.25 -7.32 -4.36
N SER A 63 17.31 -7.53 -5.15
CA SER A 63 17.33 -8.46 -6.29
C SER A 63 17.08 -9.92 -5.90
N GLU A 64 17.32 -10.30 -4.65
CA GLU A 64 17.15 -11.66 -4.12
C GLU A 64 15.78 -11.87 -3.48
N VAL A 65 15.03 -10.78 -3.22
CA VAL A 65 13.67 -10.87 -2.68
C VAL A 65 12.75 -11.54 -3.69
N GLY A 66 12.10 -12.62 -3.25
CA GLY A 66 11.14 -13.38 -4.05
C GLY A 66 9.99 -12.51 -4.55
N ALA A 67 9.62 -12.66 -5.82
CA ALA A 67 8.53 -11.88 -6.42
C ALA A 67 7.20 -12.06 -5.66
N ALA A 68 6.94 -13.26 -5.13
CA ALA A 68 5.76 -13.55 -4.34
C ALA A 68 5.70 -12.69 -3.06
N TRP A 69 6.81 -12.47 -2.36
CA TRP A 69 6.83 -11.64 -1.15
C TRP A 69 6.60 -10.15 -1.42
N ARG A 70 7.02 -9.65 -2.59
CA ARG A 70 6.66 -8.30 -3.02
C ARG A 70 5.16 -8.18 -3.29
N ASP A 71 4.58 -9.16 -3.98
CA ASP A 71 3.12 -9.21 -4.20
C ASP A 71 2.34 -9.38 -2.88
N ALA A 72 2.88 -10.14 -1.92
CA ALA A 72 2.34 -10.33 -0.58
C ALA A 72 2.32 -9.01 0.22
N TYR A 73 3.38 -8.21 0.13
CA TYR A 73 3.43 -6.90 0.73
C TYR A 73 2.38 -5.95 0.13
N ALA A 74 2.25 -5.92 -1.20
CA ALA A 74 1.19 -5.17 -1.88
C ALA A 74 -0.22 -5.57 -1.38
N LEU A 75 -0.47 -6.88 -1.25
CA LEU A 75 -1.74 -7.40 -0.73
C LEU A 75 -2.01 -6.93 0.71
N ALA A 76 -1.01 -7.01 1.59
CA ALA A 76 -1.15 -6.59 2.98
C ALA A 76 -1.41 -5.09 3.11
N CYS A 77 -0.70 -4.26 2.34
CA CYS A 77 -0.95 -2.82 2.24
C CYS A 77 -2.38 -2.50 1.78
N LEU A 78 -2.88 -3.21 0.78
CA LEU A 78 -4.25 -3.07 0.29
C LEU A 78 -5.28 -3.42 1.38
N HIS A 79 -5.04 -4.48 2.16
CA HIS A 79 -5.90 -4.84 3.30
C HIS A 79 -5.90 -3.76 4.38
N VAL A 80 -4.73 -3.29 4.80
CA VAL A 80 -4.60 -2.22 5.81
C VAL A 80 -5.36 -0.98 5.36
N ALA A 81 -5.16 -0.53 4.12
CA ALA A 81 -5.82 0.64 3.58
C ALA A 81 -7.35 0.51 3.55
N ARG A 82 -7.88 -0.63 3.12
CA ARG A 82 -9.33 -0.91 3.07
C ARG A 82 -9.99 -0.94 4.44
N LEU A 83 -9.26 -1.33 5.47
CA LEU A 83 -9.78 -1.38 6.83
C LEU A 83 -9.69 -0.01 7.50
N ARG A 84 -8.60 0.73 7.26
CA ARG A 84 -8.39 2.09 7.78
C ARG A 84 -9.27 3.15 7.12
N GLN A 85 -9.61 3.04 5.83
CA GLN A 85 -10.51 3.99 5.16
C GLN A 85 -11.94 4.04 5.75
N LYS A 86 -12.32 3.09 6.63
CA LYS A 86 -13.62 3.08 7.29
C LYS A 86 -13.73 4.13 8.40
N VAL A 87 -12.60 4.66 8.87
CA VAL A 87 -12.51 5.67 9.92
C VAL A 87 -11.95 6.94 9.28
N ALA A 88 -12.67 8.07 9.37
CA ALA A 88 -12.29 9.31 8.70
C ALA A 88 -10.89 9.80 9.11
N ALA A 89 -10.58 9.73 10.42
CA ALA A 89 -9.28 10.09 10.99
C ALA A 89 -8.11 9.23 10.46
N ASP A 90 -8.37 8.04 9.91
CA ASP A 90 -7.35 7.12 9.43
C ASP A 90 -7.07 7.24 7.92
N ARG A 91 -7.64 8.25 7.24
CA ARG A 91 -7.47 8.45 5.78
C ARG A 91 -5.99 8.59 5.39
N ARG A 92 -5.22 9.39 6.13
CA ARG A 92 -3.78 9.58 5.88
C ARG A 92 -3.01 8.27 6.03
N ALA A 93 -3.29 7.50 7.09
CA ALA A 93 -2.67 6.20 7.33
C ALA A 93 -3.02 5.17 6.24
N ALA A 94 -4.26 5.21 5.73
CA ALA A 94 -4.68 4.36 4.61
C ALA A 94 -3.91 4.70 3.32
N LEU A 95 -3.75 5.99 2.99
CA LEU A 95 -2.96 6.42 1.83
C LEU A 95 -1.48 6.07 1.98
N GLN A 96 -0.90 6.25 3.16
CA GLN A 96 0.49 5.87 3.43
C GLN A 96 0.71 4.36 3.22
N ALA A 97 -0.24 3.52 3.67
CA ALA A 97 -0.16 2.08 3.42
C ALA A 97 -0.18 1.76 1.92
N LEU A 98 -1.04 2.43 1.13
CA LEU A 98 -1.10 2.25 -0.33
C LEU A 98 0.18 2.72 -1.02
N ASP A 99 0.73 3.86 -0.63
CA ASP A 99 1.97 4.40 -1.18
C ASP A 99 3.15 3.43 -0.97
N MET A 100 3.30 2.90 0.24
CA MET A 100 4.29 1.86 0.51
C MET A 100 4.05 0.61 -0.33
N GLY A 101 2.79 0.21 -0.53
CA GLY A 101 2.44 -0.91 -1.40
C GLY A 101 2.79 -0.66 -2.88
N LEU A 102 2.71 0.58 -3.36
CA LEU A 102 3.05 0.93 -4.74
C LEU A 102 4.56 1.02 -4.99
N ILE A 103 5.33 1.47 -4.00
CA ILE A 103 6.79 1.62 -4.06
C ILE A 103 7.49 0.26 -3.86
N MET A 104 7.08 -0.49 -2.83
CA MET A 104 7.76 -1.72 -2.41
C MET A 104 7.05 -2.99 -2.87
N GLY A 105 5.79 -2.88 -3.30
CA GLY A 105 5.02 -4.05 -3.72
C GLY A 105 5.36 -4.54 -5.13
N GLY A 106 4.95 -5.77 -5.38
CA GLY A 106 5.00 -6.37 -6.71
C GLY A 106 3.86 -5.88 -7.61
N ASN A 107 3.92 -6.24 -8.89
CA ASN A 107 2.99 -5.70 -9.89
C ASN A 107 1.64 -6.42 -9.94
N LEU A 108 1.48 -7.55 -9.25
CA LEU A 108 0.28 -8.40 -9.36
C LEU A 108 -1.02 -7.66 -8.99
N LEU A 109 -0.93 -6.76 -8.00
CA LEU A 109 -2.07 -6.01 -7.43
C LEU A 109 -1.95 -4.50 -7.64
N ARG A 110 -1.06 -4.05 -8.55
CA ARG A 110 -0.82 -2.61 -8.78
C ARG A 110 -2.11 -1.87 -9.17
N ALA A 111 -2.88 -2.43 -10.10
CA ALA A 111 -4.15 -1.83 -10.52
C ALA A 111 -5.16 -1.72 -9.37
N ASP A 112 -5.19 -2.69 -8.44
CA ASP A 112 -6.10 -2.69 -7.30
C ASP A 112 -5.68 -1.65 -6.24
N LEU A 113 -4.36 -1.46 -6.04
CA LEU A 113 -3.78 -0.40 -5.22
C LEU A 113 -4.10 0.99 -5.80
N GLU A 114 -3.87 1.20 -7.09
CA GLU A 114 -4.18 2.47 -7.79
C GLU A 114 -5.67 2.80 -7.72
N ALA A 115 -6.53 1.80 -7.95
CA ALA A 115 -7.97 1.94 -7.79
C ALA A 115 -8.36 2.28 -6.33
N ALA A 116 -7.65 1.73 -5.33
CA ALA A 116 -7.86 2.09 -3.93
C ALA A 116 -7.46 3.54 -3.62
N VAL A 117 -6.32 4.00 -4.15
CA VAL A 117 -5.91 5.40 -4.02
C VAL A 117 -6.96 6.31 -4.63
N ALA A 118 -7.40 6.04 -5.86
CA ALA A 118 -8.41 6.83 -6.55
C ALA A 118 -9.72 6.92 -5.75
N ARG A 119 -10.19 5.81 -5.16
CA ARG A 119 -11.37 5.80 -4.29
C ARG A 119 -11.18 6.65 -3.04
N ILE A 120 -10.03 6.55 -2.36
CA ILE A 120 -9.77 7.31 -1.15
C ILE A 120 -9.63 8.81 -1.46
N VAL A 121 -9.01 9.18 -2.57
CA VAL A 121 -8.82 10.59 -2.97
C VAL A 121 -10.14 11.24 -3.38
N THR A 122 -11.00 10.51 -4.12
CA THR A 122 -12.31 11.01 -4.58
C THR A 122 -13.39 10.98 -3.51
N ALA A 123 -13.18 10.26 -2.40
CA ALA A 123 -14.05 10.37 -1.25
C ALA A 123 -13.94 11.79 -0.65
N GLU A 124 -15.05 12.52 -0.64
CA GLU A 124 -15.16 13.80 0.06
C GLU A 124 -14.73 13.59 1.53
N PRO A 125 -13.87 14.45 2.09
CA PRO A 125 -13.62 14.41 3.52
C PRO A 125 -14.97 14.61 4.22
N GLY A 126 -15.42 13.62 5.00
CA GLY A 126 -16.59 13.81 5.83
C GLY A 126 -16.38 15.04 6.71
N ASP A 127 -17.39 15.89 6.83
CA ASP A 127 -17.47 17.06 7.72
C ASP A 127 -17.38 16.60 9.18
N GLY A 128 -16.19 16.17 9.57
CA GLY A 128 -15.79 15.81 10.92
C GLY A 128 -14.65 16.73 11.26
N GLY A 129 -14.99 17.85 11.89
CA GLY A 129 -14.05 18.83 12.37
C GLY A 129 -13.15 18.22 13.45
N ASP A 130 -12.04 17.65 13.02
CA ASP A 130 -10.86 17.50 13.84
C ASP A 130 -9.85 18.49 13.28
N ALA A 131 -9.74 19.64 13.95
CA ALA A 131 -8.58 20.49 13.81
C ALA A 131 -7.38 19.67 14.27
N GLU A 132 -6.76 18.93 13.35
CA GLU A 132 -5.45 18.37 13.57
C GLU A 132 -4.53 19.54 13.92
N ASP A 133 -3.95 19.49 15.12
CA ASP A 133 -2.79 20.29 15.46
C ASP A 133 -1.74 20.00 14.38
N VAL A 134 -1.70 20.85 13.37
CA VAL A 134 -0.73 20.74 12.29
C VAL A 134 0.63 20.88 12.94
N ASP A 135 1.29 19.73 13.09
CA ASP A 135 2.57 19.57 13.74
C ASP A 135 3.50 20.67 13.24
N GLU A 136 4.19 21.36 14.15
CA GLU A 136 5.04 22.50 13.81
C GLU A 136 6.12 22.09 12.79
N GLU A 137 6.49 20.81 12.82
CA GLU A 137 7.32 20.14 11.85
C GLU A 137 6.68 20.06 10.45
N ASP A 138 5.41 19.64 10.31
CA ASP A 138 4.70 19.60 9.02
C ASP A 138 4.59 21.01 8.40
N ARG A 139 4.37 22.05 9.22
CA ARG A 139 4.43 23.46 8.75
C ARG A 139 5.82 23.85 8.26
N ARG A 140 6.85 23.51 9.03
CA ARG A 140 8.26 23.79 8.69
C ARG A 140 8.68 23.09 7.39
N TRP A 141 8.25 21.84 7.19
CA TRP A 141 8.50 21.08 5.96
C TRP A 141 7.76 21.71 4.77
N MET A 142 6.50 22.11 4.93
CA MET A 142 5.73 22.82 3.88
C MET A 142 6.39 24.14 3.47
N GLU A 143 6.84 24.96 4.43
CA GLU A 143 7.59 26.18 4.14
C GLU A 143 8.97 25.91 3.51
N GLY A 144 9.59 24.77 3.82
CA GLY A 144 10.83 24.32 3.19
C GLY A 144 10.63 23.99 1.72
N LEU A 145 9.55 23.28 1.39
CA LEU A 145 9.19 22.93 0.01
C LEU A 145 8.80 24.17 -0.83
N ASP A 146 8.08 25.12 -0.23
CA ASP A 146 7.67 26.33 -0.92
C ASP A 146 8.85 27.26 -1.24
N ARG A 147 9.87 27.31 -0.34
CA ARG A 147 11.16 27.97 -0.58
C ARG A 147 12.03 27.24 -1.62
N ASN A 148 11.97 25.91 -1.66
CA ASN A 148 12.83 25.10 -2.54
C ASN A 148 12.24 24.90 -3.95
N ARG A 149 11.07 25.50 -4.24
CA ARG A 149 10.44 25.49 -5.58
C ARG A 149 11.13 26.41 -6.58
N ASP A 150 12.08 27.22 -6.14
CA ASP A 150 12.91 28.02 -7.04
C ASP A 150 14.08 27.20 -7.61
N ILE A 151 13.76 26.24 -8.48
CA ILE A 151 14.73 25.37 -9.16
C ILE A 151 15.68 26.17 -10.08
N ALA A 152 15.38 27.46 -10.31
CA ALA A 152 16.22 28.35 -11.11
C ALA A 152 17.54 28.70 -10.39
N ASP A 153 17.53 28.80 -9.05
CA ASP A 153 18.73 29.10 -8.26
C ASP A 153 19.74 27.93 -8.28
N VAL A 154 19.27 26.69 -8.34
CA VAL A 154 20.14 25.49 -8.37
C VAL A 154 20.97 25.42 -9.66
N ARG A 155 20.45 25.96 -10.78
CA ARG A 155 21.21 26.01 -12.05
C ARG A 155 22.42 26.94 -11.99
N SER A 156 22.47 27.88 -11.06
CA SER A 156 23.59 28.82 -10.89
C SER A 156 24.77 28.23 -10.11
N LEU A 157 24.56 27.09 -9.43
CA LEU A 157 25.53 26.46 -8.53
C LEU A 157 26.22 25.22 -9.13
N LEU A 158 25.83 24.81 -10.35
CA LEU A 158 26.52 23.75 -11.07
C LEU A 158 27.74 24.34 -11.79
N PRO A 159 28.96 23.83 -11.55
CA PRO A 159 30.10 24.19 -12.38
C PRO A 159 29.85 23.71 -13.82
N LEU A 160 30.11 24.59 -14.79
CA LEU A 160 30.09 24.29 -16.24
C LEU A 160 31.12 23.23 -16.61
#